data_AF-A0A553EXC3-F1
#
_entry.id   AF-A0A553EXC3-F1
#
_cell.length_a   1.000
_cell.length_b   1.000
_cell.length_c   1.000
_cell.angle_alpha   90.00
_cell.angle_beta   90.00
_cell.angle_gamma   90.00
#
_symmetry.space_group_name_H-M   'P 1'
#
loop_
_entity.id
_entity.type
_entity.pdbx_description
1 polymer ?
#
loop_
_entity_poly.entity_id
_entity_poly.type
_entity_poly.pdbx_seq_one_letter_code
_entity_poly.pdbx_strand_id
1 'polypeptide(L)'
;MHNDFRFYYSKQSREVYEENSNGDKKLFPQRSDMFFWCVALGYKHATGVPAPMPVSEKGRGEIHWGAFDDEVQKPFLNMVAVEACQEFEVLGKSKENNERYREVIQAYAELGFSTLCAHMNDNFNAEKLMEVLIENMS
;
A
#
# COMPACT_ATOMS: atom_id res chain seq x y z
N MET A 1 11.35 6.46 15.73
CA MET A 1 10.62 5.51 14.87
C MET A 1 11.58 5.03 13.79
N HIS A 2 11.20 4.00 13.03
CA HIS A 2 12.05 3.18 12.13
C HIS A 2 12.95 4.01 11.20
N ASN A 3 14.27 4.03 11.43
CA ASN A 3 15.19 4.89 10.66
C ASN A 3 15.75 4.25 9.38
N ASP A 4 15.55 2.95 9.13
CA ASP A 4 15.90 2.31 7.84
C ASP A 4 14.94 1.15 7.51
N PHE A 5 13.66 1.48 7.44
CA PHE A 5 12.61 0.53 7.09
C PHE A 5 12.13 0.77 5.65
N ARG A 6 11.95 -0.32 4.90
CA ARG A 6 11.52 -0.28 3.50
C ARG A 6 10.33 -1.22 3.30
N PHE A 7 9.41 -0.83 2.43
CA PHE A 7 8.44 -1.75 1.84
C PHE A 7 8.92 -2.17 0.46
N TYR A 8 8.54 -3.37 0.06
CA TYR A 8 8.79 -3.88 -1.29
C TYR A 8 7.49 -4.13 -2.02
N TYR A 9 7.52 -4.04 -3.35
CA TYR A 9 6.35 -4.31 -4.19
C TYR A 9 6.79 -5.07 -5.45
N SER A 10 5.83 -5.76 -6.07
CA SER A 10 6.06 -6.66 -7.19
C SER A 10 6.67 -5.95 -8.41
N LYS A 11 7.26 -6.71 -9.34
CA LYS A 11 7.76 -6.14 -10.60
C LYS A 11 6.61 -5.49 -11.39
N GLN A 12 5.44 -6.12 -11.39
CA GLN A 12 4.26 -5.64 -12.10
C GLN A 12 3.77 -4.30 -11.53
N SER A 13 3.61 -4.19 -10.21
CA SER A 13 3.24 -2.92 -9.58
C SER A 13 4.29 -1.83 -9.79
N ARG A 14 5.57 -2.19 -9.91
CA ARG A 14 6.64 -1.22 -10.15
C ARG A 14 6.50 -0.43 -11.44
N GLU A 15 6.22 -1.11 -12.54
CA GLU A 15 6.08 -0.46 -13.86
C GLU A 15 4.92 0.55 -13.81
N VAL A 16 3.78 0.13 -13.28
CA VAL A 16 2.59 1.00 -13.11
C VAL A 16 2.87 2.17 -12.16
N TYR A 17 3.56 1.94 -11.04
CA TYR A 17 3.89 2.99 -10.08
C TYR A 17 4.82 4.02 -10.69
N GLU A 18 5.81 3.59 -11.49
CA GLU A 18 6.72 4.50 -12.19
C GLU A 18 5.95 5.32 -13.23
N GLU A 19 5.11 4.71 -14.05
CA GLU A 19 4.30 5.42 -15.06
C GLU A 19 3.33 6.44 -14.44
N ASN A 20 2.70 6.11 -13.32
CA ASN A 20 1.69 6.95 -12.68
C ASN A 20 2.27 7.98 -11.70
N SER A 21 3.59 7.96 -11.47
CA SER A 21 4.29 8.90 -10.58
C SER A 21 5.36 9.74 -11.27
N ASN A 22 5.88 9.30 -12.42
CA ASN A 22 6.94 9.98 -13.17
C ASN A 22 6.43 10.42 -14.55
N GLY A 23 5.98 11.68 -14.67
CA GLY A 23 5.61 12.28 -15.95
C GLY A 23 4.72 13.53 -15.81
N ASP A 24 4.47 14.21 -16.93
CA ASP A 24 3.65 15.44 -16.98
C ASP A 24 2.16 15.19 -16.68
N LYS A 25 1.71 13.94 -16.79
CA LYS A 25 0.34 13.49 -16.50
C LYS A 25 0.24 12.61 -15.26
N LYS A 26 1.21 12.70 -14.34
CA LYS A 26 1.24 11.86 -13.14
C LYS A 26 -0.07 11.99 -12.36
N LEU A 27 -0.67 10.85 -12.03
CA LEU A 27 -1.87 10.80 -11.18
C LEU A 27 -1.49 10.93 -9.71
N PHE A 28 -0.35 10.36 -9.33
CA PHE A 28 0.19 10.43 -7.99
C PHE A 28 1.45 11.30 -7.97
N PRO A 29 1.62 12.19 -6.98
CA PRO A 29 2.83 13.00 -6.88
C PRO A 29 4.10 12.16 -6.69
N GLN A 30 4.01 11.07 -5.93
CA GLN A 30 5.08 10.12 -5.61
C GLN A 30 4.60 8.67 -5.62
N ARG A 31 5.54 7.73 -5.76
CA ARG A 31 5.25 6.28 -5.65
C ARG A 31 4.71 5.89 -4.27
N SER A 32 5.13 6.59 -3.20
CA SER A 32 4.61 6.39 -1.84
C SER A 32 3.13 6.73 -1.75
N ASP A 33 2.65 7.74 -2.48
CA ASP A 33 1.24 8.12 -2.50
C ASP A 33 0.39 7.02 -3.16
N MET A 34 0.83 6.52 -4.32
CA MET A 34 0.14 5.42 -4.99
C MET A 34 0.14 4.16 -4.13
N PHE A 35 1.28 3.80 -3.52
CA PHE A 35 1.36 2.67 -2.60
C PHE A 35 0.41 2.83 -1.41
N PHE A 36 0.37 4.01 -0.80
CA PHE A 36 -0.54 4.32 0.29
C PHE A 36 -2.01 4.12 -0.12
N TRP A 37 -2.41 4.61 -1.29
CA TRP A 37 -3.76 4.42 -1.81
C TRP A 37 -4.07 2.95 -2.10
N CYS A 38 -3.10 2.18 -2.61
CA CYS A 38 -3.25 0.73 -2.75
C CYS A 38 -3.45 0.06 -1.38
N VAL A 39 -2.71 0.43 -0.33
CA VAL A 39 -2.94 -0.10 1.02
C VAL A 39 -4.36 0.23 1.51
N ALA A 40 -4.81 1.48 1.35
CA ALA A 40 -6.13 1.90 1.78
C ALA A 40 -7.25 1.12 1.06
N LEU A 41 -7.14 0.97 -0.26
CA LEU A 41 -8.08 0.21 -1.07
C LEU A 41 -8.08 -1.28 -0.68
N GLY A 42 -6.90 -1.88 -0.51
CA GLY A 42 -6.78 -3.28 -0.11
C GLY A 42 -7.33 -3.51 1.29
N TYR A 43 -7.08 -2.60 2.24
CA TYR A 43 -7.63 -2.68 3.59
C TYR A 43 -9.16 -2.64 3.57
N LYS A 44 -9.73 -1.68 2.85
CA LYS A 44 -11.19 -1.55 2.69
C LYS A 44 -11.78 -2.77 1.99
N HIS A 45 -11.16 -3.28 0.92
CA HIS A 45 -11.63 -4.48 0.23
C HIS A 45 -11.63 -5.72 1.15
N ALA A 46 -10.64 -5.81 2.04
CA ALA A 46 -10.56 -6.89 3.02
C ALA A 46 -11.59 -6.79 4.15
N THR A 47 -12.29 -5.66 4.31
CA THR A 47 -13.36 -5.53 5.32
C THR A 47 -14.53 -6.45 4.97
N GLY A 48 -14.55 -7.65 5.56
CA GLY A 48 -15.56 -8.68 5.30
C GLY A 48 -15.02 -9.98 4.69
N VAL A 49 -13.72 -10.06 4.41
CA VAL A 49 -13.03 -11.28 3.94
C VAL A 49 -11.75 -11.51 4.75
N PRO A 50 -11.12 -12.71 4.71
CA PRO A 50 -9.88 -12.95 5.42
C PRO A 50 -8.78 -11.97 5.02
N ALA A 51 -7.97 -11.55 6.00
CA ALA A 51 -6.83 -10.67 5.74
C ALA A 51 -5.90 -11.27 4.66
N PRO A 52 -5.34 -10.43 3.77
CA PRO A 52 -4.45 -10.92 2.73
C PRO A 52 -3.20 -11.52 3.36
N MET A 53 -2.77 -12.67 2.83
CA MET A 53 -1.58 -13.37 3.32
C MET A 53 -0.31 -12.59 2.96
N PRO A 54 0.71 -12.57 3.84
CA PRO A 54 2.02 -12.02 3.54
C PRO A 54 2.60 -12.53 2.21
N VAL A 55 3.11 -11.62 1.39
CA VAL A 55 3.87 -11.99 0.18
C VAL A 55 5.33 -12.16 0.59
N SER A 56 5.84 -13.40 0.55
CA SER A 56 7.19 -13.75 1.03
C SER A 56 8.33 -13.29 0.11
N GLU A 57 8.02 -12.63 -1.01
CA GLU A 57 9.02 -12.23 -1.98
C GLU A 57 9.59 -10.84 -1.67
N LYS A 58 10.92 -10.75 -1.70
CA LYS A 58 11.60 -9.45 -1.83
C LYS A 58 11.24 -8.87 -3.19
N GLY A 59 10.28 -7.95 -3.18
CA GLY A 59 9.87 -7.20 -4.37
C GLY A 59 11.04 -6.45 -5.03
N ARG A 60 10.91 -6.16 -6.33
CA ARG A 60 11.95 -5.45 -7.12
C ARG A 60 11.87 -3.94 -7.00
N GLY A 61 10.77 -3.40 -6.48
CA GLY A 61 10.64 -2.00 -6.12
C GLY A 61 10.74 -1.80 -4.62
N GLU A 62 11.18 -0.62 -4.19
CA GLU A 62 11.29 -0.28 -2.77
C GLU A 62 10.76 1.13 -2.48
N ILE A 63 10.09 1.28 -1.33
CA ILE A 63 9.69 2.58 -0.77
C ILE A 63 10.24 2.68 0.65
N HIS A 64 11.02 3.72 0.91
CA HIS A 64 11.53 4.01 2.25
C HIS A 64 10.40 4.54 3.14
N TRP A 65 10.39 4.15 4.42
CA TRP A 65 9.46 4.68 5.42
C TRP A 65 9.47 6.21 5.48
N GLY A 66 10.63 6.82 5.28
CA GLY A 66 10.78 8.28 5.26
C GLY A 66 10.05 8.99 4.11
N ALA A 67 9.59 8.27 3.08
CA ALA A 67 8.85 8.84 1.96
C ALA A 67 7.36 9.05 2.24
N PHE A 68 6.86 8.54 3.37
CA PHE A 68 5.45 8.70 3.76
C PHE A 68 5.27 9.94 4.63
N ASP A 69 4.14 10.60 4.44
CA ASP A 69 3.70 11.73 5.23
C ASP A 69 3.50 11.35 6.72
N ASP A 70 3.99 12.20 7.63
CA ASP A 70 3.97 11.96 9.07
C ASP A 70 2.59 12.18 9.72
N GLU A 71 1.74 13.01 9.12
CA GLU A 71 0.47 13.43 9.72
C GLU A 71 -0.70 12.53 9.30
N VAL A 72 -0.66 12.01 8.07
CA VAL A 72 -1.77 11.25 7.48
C VAL A 72 -1.35 9.81 7.17
N GLN A 73 -0.30 9.63 6.36
CA GLN A 73 0.01 8.31 5.80
C GLN A 73 0.57 7.35 6.86
N LYS A 74 1.58 7.77 7.63
CA LYS A 74 2.18 6.91 8.66
C LYS A 74 1.19 6.51 9.76
N PRO A 75 0.36 7.41 10.33
CA PRO A 75 -0.65 7.02 11.31
C PRO A 75 -1.67 6.02 10.74
N PHE A 76 -2.11 6.20 9.50
CA PHE A 76 -3.02 5.26 8.85
C PHE A 76 -2.37 3.88 8.65
N LEU A 77 -1.14 3.82 8.13
CA LEU A 77 -0.42 2.56 7.97
C LEU A 77 -0.22 1.83 9.31
N ASN A 78 0.09 2.58 10.38
CA ASN A 78 0.19 2.02 11.72
C ASN A 78 -1.14 1.42 12.20
N MET A 79 -2.25 2.14 11.97
CA MET A 79 -3.59 1.67 12.32
C MET A 79 -3.96 0.39 11.58
N VAL A 80 -3.74 0.33 10.26
CA VAL A 80 -3.98 -0.89 9.45
C VAL A 80 -3.17 -2.07 9.99
N ALA A 81 -1.89 -1.87 10.30
CA ALA A 81 -1.05 -2.95 10.85
C ALA A 81 -1.57 -3.45 12.21
N VAL A 82 -1.95 -2.54 13.12
CA VAL A 82 -2.48 -2.90 14.44
C VAL A 82 -3.81 -3.63 14.33
N GLU A 83 -4.74 -3.15 13.49
CA GLU A 83 -6.06 -3.78 13.32
C GLU A 83 -5.94 -5.16 12.68
N ALA A 84 -5.07 -5.31 11.67
CA ALA A 84 -4.85 -6.58 11.00
C ALA A 84 -4.12 -7.61 11.88
N CYS A 85 -3.17 -7.18 12.70
CA CYS A 85 -2.48 -8.06 13.64
C CYS A 85 -3.24 -8.30 14.96
N GLN A 86 -4.24 -7.47 15.28
CA GLN A 86 -4.91 -7.41 16.58
C GLN A 86 -3.93 -7.20 17.76
N GLU A 87 -2.76 -6.60 17.51
CA GLU A 87 -1.66 -6.48 18.46
C GLU A 87 -0.91 -5.16 18.27
N PHE A 88 -0.81 -4.33 19.33
CA PHE A 88 -0.03 -3.08 19.29
C PHE A 88 1.48 -3.32 19.19
N GLU A 89 1.96 -4.47 19.65
CA GLU A 89 3.39 -4.81 19.66
C GLU A 89 4.00 -4.82 18.26
N VAL A 90 3.20 -4.99 17.20
CA VAL A 90 3.65 -4.88 15.80
C VAL A 90 4.34 -3.54 15.49
N LEU A 91 4.04 -2.46 16.25
CA LEU A 91 4.70 -1.16 16.14
C LEU A 91 6.06 -1.08 16.88
N GLY A 92 6.47 -2.17 17.52
CA GLY A 92 7.72 -2.29 18.25
C GLY A 92 8.95 -2.23 17.34
N LYS A 93 10.13 -2.03 17.95
CA LYS A 93 11.40 -1.86 17.23
C LYS A 93 12.12 -3.17 16.91
N SER A 94 11.59 -4.32 17.34
CA SER A 94 12.23 -5.62 17.11
C SER A 94 12.28 -5.91 15.60
N LYS A 95 13.26 -6.71 15.17
CA LYS A 95 13.36 -7.13 13.77
C LYS A 95 12.08 -7.87 13.33
N GLU A 96 11.57 -8.73 14.18
CA GLU A 96 10.35 -9.52 13.94
C GLU A 96 9.10 -8.62 13.80
N ASN A 97 8.96 -7.61 14.66
CA ASN A 97 7.82 -6.69 14.59
C ASN A 97 7.88 -5.86 13.31
N ASN A 98 9.07 -5.41 12.91
CA ASN A 98 9.27 -4.75 11.62
C ASN A 98 8.91 -5.68 10.44
N GLU A 99 9.33 -6.94 10.48
CA GLU A 99 9.02 -7.92 9.43
C GLU A 99 7.50 -8.15 9.33
N ARG A 100 6.81 -8.42 10.44
CA ARG A 100 5.35 -8.55 10.50
C ARG A 100 4.64 -7.30 10.00
N TYR A 101 5.05 -6.12 10.46
CA TYR A 101 4.50 -4.84 9.99
C TYR A 101 4.61 -4.71 8.47
N ARG A 102 5.79 -5.01 7.93
CA ARG A 102 6.06 -4.92 6.49
C ARG A 102 5.17 -5.86 5.71
N GLU A 103 5.14 -7.13 6.11
CA GLU A 103 4.39 -8.20 5.46
C GLU A 103 2.91 -7.85 5.35
N VAL A 104 2.31 -7.35 6.42
CA VAL A 104 0.90 -6.95 6.47
C VAL A 104 0.63 -5.80 5.49
N ILE A 105 1.41 -4.72 5.58
CA ILE A 105 1.18 -3.55 4.73
C ILE A 105 1.43 -3.86 3.25
N GLN A 106 2.44 -4.67 2.93
CA GLN A 106 2.69 -5.12 1.57
C GLN A 106 1.54 -5.99 1.02
N ALA A 107 0.99 -6.88 1.84
CA ALA A 107 -0.12 -7.73 1.44
C ALA A 107 -1.36 -6.90 1.08
N TYR A 108 -1.67 -5.88 1.89
CA TYR A 108 -2.75 -4.93 1.57
C TYR A 108 -2.46 -4.08 0.33
N ALA A 109 -1.22 -3.62 0.16
CA ALA A 109 -0.84 -2.88 -1.03
C ALA A 109 -1.03 -3.72 -2.31
N GLU A 110 -0.61 -4.99 -2.31
CA GLU A 110 -0.75 -5.86 -3.49
C GLU A 110 -2.22 -6.20 -3.78
N LEU A 111 -3.03 -6.42 -2.74
CA LEU A 111 -4.47 -6.61 -2.88
C LEU A 111 -5.12 -5.37 -3.52
N GLY A 112 -4.88 -4.18 -2.98
CA GLY A 112 -5.46 -2.96 -3.53
C GLY A 112 -4.92 -2.63 -4.92
N PHE A 113 -3.65 -2.93 -5.22
CA PHE A 113 -3.11 -2.82 -6.57
C PHE A 113 -3.88 -3.74 -7.55
N SER A 114 -4.11 -5.00 -7.16
CA SER A 114 -4.87 -5.95 -7.97
C SER A 114 -6.31 -5.49 -8.19
N THR A 115 -6.97 -4.99 -7.15
CA THR A 115 -8.31 -4.38 -7.24
C THR A 115 -8.31 -3.21 -8.20
N LEU A 116 -7.32 -2.31 -8.09
CA LEU A 116 -7.20 -1.13 -8.95
C LEU A 116 -7.02 -1.51 -10.42
N CYS A 117 -6.09 -2.43 -10.74
CA CYS A 117 -5.88 -2.91 -12.10
C CYS A 117 -7.14 -3.55 -12.70
N ALA A 118 -7.85 -4.38 -11.92
CA ALA A 118 -9.06 -5.06 -12.39
C ALA A 118 -10.17 -4.09 -12.80
N HIS A 119 -10.32 -2.95 -12.11
CA HIS A 119 -11.34 -1.95 -12.44
C HIS A 119 -10.88 -0.99 -13.53
N MET A 120 -9.59 -0.64 -13.57
CA MET A 120 -9.08 0.36 -14.51
C MET A 120 -8.73 -0.20 -15.89
N ASN A 121 -8.58 -1.53 -16.03
CA ASN A 121 -8.14 -2.23 -17.25
C ASN A 121 -6.85 -1.61 -17.81
N ASP A 122 -5.86 -1.37 -16.95
CA ASP A 122 -4.58 -0.71 -17.25
C ASP A 122 -4.67 0.70 -17.86
N ASN A 123 -5.85 1.30 -17.93
CA ASN A 123 -6.08 2.67 -18.37
C ASN A 123 -6.24 3.59 -17.16
N PHE A 124 -5.09 3.93 -16.57
CA PHE A 124 -5.02 4.77 -15.38
C PHE A 124 -5.34 6.23 -15.71
N ASN A 125 -6.43 6.76 -15.12
CA ASN A 125 -6.76 8.17 -15.13
C ASN A 125 -7.53 8.58 -13.86
N ALA A 126 -7.64 9.89 -13.62
CA ALA A 126 -8.23 10.43 -12.41
C ALA A 126 -9.72 10.11 -12.25
N GLU A 127 -10.49 10.09 -13.35
CA GLU A 127 -11.93 9.81 -13.33
C GLU A 127 -12.20 8.37 -12.87
N LYS A 128 -11.53 7.40 -13.50
CA LYS A 128 -11.62 5.99 -13.10
C LYS A 128 -11.10 5.73 -11.69
N LEU A 129 -10.06 6.44 -11.27
CA LEU A 129 -9.56 6.32 -9.91
C LEU A 129 -10.64 6.76 -8.92
N MET A 130 -11.32 7.88 -9.21
CA MET A 130 -12.43 8.36 -8.39
C MET A 130 -13.62 7.38 -8.38
N GLU A 131 -13.96 6.76 -9.52
CA GLU A 131 -15.00 5.73 -9.60
C GLU A 131 -14.67 4.55 -8.66
N VAL A 132 -13.48 3.97 -8.77
CA VAL A 132 -13.03 2.86 -7.92
C VAL A 132 -13.07 3.21 -6.44
N LEU A 133 -12.62 4.43 -6.11
CA LEU A 133 -12.62 4.95 -4.75
C LEU A 133 -14.05 5.13 -4.22
N ILE A 134 -14.99 5.61 -5.03
CA ILE A 134 -16.39 5.77 -4.63
C ILE A 134 -17.03 4.40 -4.39
N GLU A 135 -16.93 3.48 -5.36
CA GLU A 135 -17.55 2.15 -5.30
C GLU A 135 -17.11 1.36 -4.07
N ASN A 136 -15.83 1.46 -3.71
CA ASN A 136 -15.26 0.72 -2.59
C ASN A 136 -15.36 1.46 -1.25
N MET A 137 -15.76 2.74 -1.22
CA MET A 137 -15.95 3.50 0.04
C MET A 137 -17.41 3.65 0.48
N SER A 138 -18.38 3.38 -0.40
CA SER A 138 -19.79 3.17 -0.05
C SER A 138 -20.04 1.91 0.78
#